data_AF-S8ELQ1-F1
#
_entry.id   AF-S8ELQ1-F1
#
_cell.length_a   1.000
_cell.length_b   1.000
_cell.length_c   1.000
_cell.angle_alpha   90.00
_cell.angle_beta   90.00
_cell.angle_gamma   90.00
#
_symmetry.space_group_name_H-M   'P 1'
#
loop_
_entity.id
_entity.type
_entity.pdbx_description
1 polymer ?
#
loop_
_entity_poly.entity_id
_entity_poly.type
_entity_poly.pdbx_seq_one_letter_code
_entity_poly.pdbx_strand_id
1 'polypeptide(L)'
;MSLLTNTNGGLLRDLWPASLGRSAADTTTLNDLQQWQIMPATFDDLCDWAEVDVDPTAPKVLGAGGPRTAFALLWSPTVRPDAVGNRRHRVLLRLHGLLAAFCIQPLGNWKGNTEDAKRAVQYITLVGQGCNAAFEPQIEALQAVDNLVHHFLRLPGTPAQRSQTALNLRRRVFTRVNLTAAPQLPVALNEADRSAVEPIQHEWQVGHRLSLGMQRPNGQVRRASEFVFAKGDFVEVAVFADILSYWDPKSRQRRVDIQYAPQELIRLWSAREARTKLLENVHNAAANVAPETNIVMMNTAYNLDGEGDGNDDVPDMQYLGV
;
A
#
# COMPACT_ATOMS: atom_id res chain seq x y z
N MET A 1 -3.46 9.15 5.08
CA MET A 1 -2.61 8.07 4.54
C MET A 1 -1.50 8.73 3.75
N SER A 2 -0.34 8.10 3.70
CA SER A 2 0.86 8.58 3.05
C SER A 2 1.00 7.92 1.69
N LEU A 3 1.29 8.72 0.67
CA LEU A 3 1.64 8.30 -0.67
C LEU A 3 3.15 8.15 -0.77
N LEU A 4 3.59 7.16 -1.55
CA LEU A 4 5.01 6.91 -1.78
C LEU A 4 5.53 7.76 -2.94
N THR A 5 6.77 8.24 -2.82
CA THR A 5 7.49 8.91 -3.90
C THR A 5 8.67 8.09 -4.39
N ASN A 6 9.08 8.28 -5.65
CA ASN A 6 10.38 7.82 -6.11
C ASN A 6 11.50 8.79 -5.66
N THR A 7 12.75 8.45 -5.99
CA THR A 7 13.93 9.28 -5.72
C THR A 7 13.92 10.63 -6.43
N ASN A 8 13.12 10.77 -7.50
CA ASN A 8 12.94 12.03 -8.24
C ASN A 8 11.80 12.90 -7.67
N GLY A 9 11.18 12.50 -6.55
CA GLY A 9 10.07 13.22 -5.93
C GLY A 9 8.70 13.04 -6.60
N GLY A 10 8.59 12.21 -7.64
CA GLY A 10 7.33 11.89 -8.29
C GLY A 10 6.52 10.85 -7.50
N LEU A 11 5.19 10.98 -7.48
CA LEU A 11 4.30 10.03 -6.80
C LEU A 11 4.34 8.66 -7.51
N LEU A 12 4.58 7.58 -6.77
CA LEU A 12 4.68 6.23 -7.35
C LEU A 12 3.39 5.78 -8.03
N ARG A 13 2.23 6.23 -7.55
CA ARG A 13 0.94 5.92 -8.19
C ARG A 13 0.85 6.45 -9.63
N ASP A 14 1.60 7.51 -9.95
CA ASP A 14 1.60 8.15 -11.26
C ASP A 14 2.52 7.44 -12.25
N LEU A 15 3.44 6.59 -11.77
CA LEU A 15 4.33 5.80 -12.60
C LEU A 15 3.62 4.58 -13.23
N TRP A 16 2.42 4.25 -12.78
CA TRP A 16 1.65 3.16 -13.36
C TRP A 16 1.13 3.54 -14.75
N PRO A 17 1.32 2.67 -15.77
CA PRO A 17 0.91 2.94 -17.14
C PRO A 17 -0.60 3.19 -17.25
N ALA A 18 -0.99 3.97 -18.26
CA ALA A 18 -2.39 4.34 -18.52
C ALA A 18 -3.14 4.89 -17.28
N SER A 19 -2.39 5.52 -16.36
CA SER A 19 -2.88 6.06 -15.08
C SER A 19 -3.59 5.02 -14.19
N LEU A 20 -3.19 3.75 -14.25
CA LEU A 20 -3.82 2.68 -13.45
C LEU A 20 -3.80 2.95 -11.94
N GLY A 21 -2.72 3.57 -11.45
CA GLY A 21 -2.54 3.92 -10.04
C GLY A 21 -3.42 5.06 -9.54
N ARG A 22 -4.14 5.76 -10.42
CA ARG A 22 -5.05 6.85 -10.03
C ARG A 22 -6.49 6.37 -9.98
N SER A 23 -7.18 6.78 -8.93
CA SER A 23 -8.64 6.73 -8.93
C SER A 23 -9.20 7.74 -9.94
N ALA A 24 -10.33 7.45 -10.57
CA ALA A 24 -10.94 8.38 -11.52
C ALA A 24 -11.40 9.71 -10.86
N ALA A 25 -11.61 9.73 -9.55
CA ALA A 25 -11.92 10.95 -8.79
C ALA A 25 -10.68 11.63 -8.18
N ASP A 26 -9.50 11.04 -8.32
CA ASP A 26 -8.27 11.53 -7.69
C ASP A 26 -7.55 12.52 -8.62
N THR A 27 -7.81 13.80 -8.37
CA THR A 27 -7.14 14.92 -9.04
C THR A 27 -5.97 15.47 -8.22
N THR A 28 -5.60 14.80 -7.11
CA THR A 28 -4.62 15.31 -6.16
C THR A 28 -3.23 15.28 -6.78
N THR A 29 -2.54 16.41 -6.75
CA THR A 29 -1.14 16.54 -7.17
C THR A 29 -0.21 16.55 -5.96
N LEU A 30 1.11 16.50 -6.19
CA LEU A 30 2.10 16.58 -5.11
C LEU A 30 1.95 17.87 -4.29
N ASN A 31 1.59 18.98 -4.94
CA ASN A 31 1.45 20.29 -4.30
C ASN A 31 0.20 20.39 -3.40
N ASP A 32 -0.78 19.53 -3.61
CA ASP A 32 -2.01 19.49 -2.81
C ASP A 32 -1.84 18.68 -1.52
N LEU A 33 -0.75 17.92 -1.41
CA LEU A 33 -0.48 17.02 -0.29
C LEU A 33 0.26 17.74 0.84
N GLN A 34 -0.16 17.46 2.07
CA GLN A 34 0.56 17.86 3.26
C GLN A 34 1.81 17.00 3.44
N GLN A 35 2.83 17.51 4.14
CA GLN A 35 4.12 16.83 4.31
C GLN A 35 3.99 15.41 4.90
N TRP A 36 3.12 15.21 5.90
CA TRP A 36 2.87 13.88 6.48
C TRP A 36 2.17 12.90 5.53
N GLN A 37 1.53 13.41 4.46
CA GLN A 37 0.89 12.60 3.42
C GLN A 37 1.87 12.14 2.33
N ILE A 38 3.12 12.57 2.38
CA ILE A 38 4.16 12.19 1.42
C ILE A 38 5.22 11.41 2.20
N MET A 39 5.42 10.14 1.87
CA MET A 39 6.49 9.34 2.46
C MET A 39 7.80 9.66 1.74
N PRO A 40 8.85 10.11 2.45
CA PRO A 40 10.14 10.37 1.83
C PRO A 40 10.80 9.10 1.27
N ALA A 41 11.61 9.27 0.22
CA ALA A 41 12.35 8.18 -0.41
C ALA A 41 13.71 7.91 0.25
N THR A 42 14.28 8.88 0.96
CA THR A 42 15.59 8.76 1.59
C THR A 42 15.47 8.36 3.07
N PHE A 43 16.50 7.70 3.59
CA PHE A 43 16.53 7.27 4.98
C PHE A 43 16.56 8.45 5.97
N ASP A 44 17.33 9.49 5.66
CA ASP A 44 17.49 10.65 6.54
C ASP A 44 16.16 11.40 6.66
N ASP A 45 15.49 11.66 5.54
CA ASP A 45 14.17 12.30 5.55
C ASP A 45 13.10 11.42 6.23
N LEU A 46 13.21 10.09 6.11
CA LEU A 46 12.34 9.15 6.83
C LEU A 46 12.50 9.24 8.36
N CYS A 47 13.72 9.49 8.85
CA CYS A 47 13.98 9.70 10.28
C CYS A 47 13.31 10.95 10.81
N ASP A 48 13.22 12.01 10.01
CA ASP A 48 12.50 13.24 10.39
C ASP A 48 10.98 13.09 10.27
N TRP A 49 10.54 12.21 9.37
CA TRP A 49 9.13 12.04 9.02
C TRP A 49 8.36 11.09 9.93
N ALA A 50 8.99 10.04 10.45
CA ALA A 50 8.33 9.04 11.29
C ALA A 50 9.15 8.63 12.51
N GLU A 51 8.43 8.28 13.58
CA GLU A 51 8.97 7.71 14.81
C GLU A 51 8.52 6.26 14.96
N VAL A 52 9.34 5.44 15.62
CA VAL A 52 8.96 4.09 16.05
C VAL A 52 8.91 4.07 17.57
N ASP A 53 7.72 3.79 18.11
CA ASP A 53 7.47 3.83 19.55
C ASP A 53 6.68 2.59 20.00
N VAL A 54 6.72 2.29 21.30
CA VAL A 54 5.93 1.20 21.89
C VAL A 54 4.45 1.49 21.66
N ASP A 55 3.71 0.49 21.19
CA ASP A 55 2.27 0.62 21.00
C ASP A 55 1.54 0.36 22.34
N PRO A 56 1.03 1.40 23.04
CA PRO A 56 0.40 1.21 24.34
C PRO A 56 -0.96 0.52 24.22
N THR A 57 -1.53 0.46 23.01
CA THR A 57 -2.84 -0.14 22.74
C THR A 57 -2.75 -1.62 22.39
N ALA A 58 -1.55 -2.11 22.05
CA ALA A 58 -1.35 -3.52 21.77
C ALA A 58 -1.35 -4.35 23.06
N PRO A 59 -2.01 -5.53 23.06
CA PRO A 59 -1.98 -6.40 24.21
C PRO A 59 -0.56 -6.90 24.45
N LYS A 60 -0.13 -6.93 25.72
CA LYS A 60 1.14 -7.55 26.10
C LYS A 60 1.02 -9.06 25.89
N VAL A 61 1.82 -9.61 24.98
CA VAL A 61 1.83 -11.05 24.67
C VAL A 61 3.05 -11.69 25.30
N LEU A 62 2.83 -12.66 26.18
CA LEU A 62 3.87 -13.56 26.66
C LEU A 62 4.00 -14.74 25.70
N GLY A 63 5.13 -14.84 25.00
CA GLY A 63 5.47 -16.00 24.19
C GLY A 63 6.40 -16.96 24.93
N ALA A 64 6.65 -18.13 24.34
CA ALA A 64 7.60 -19.11 24.90
C ALA A 64 9.03 -18.56 25.10
N GLY A 65 9.42 -17.54 24.33
CA GLY A 65 10.70 -16.83 24.45
C GLY A 65 10.68 -15.63 25.40
N GLY A 66 9.59 -15.42 26.16
CA GLY A 66 9.41 -14.26 27.03
C GLY A 66 8.46 -13.19 26.46
N PRO A 67 8.49 -11.97 27.03
CA PRO A 67 7.61 -10.89 26.63
C PRO A 67 7.89 -10.45 25.19
N ARG A 68 6.81 -10.20 24.44
CA ARG A 68 6.85 -9.57 23.13
C ARG A 68 6.39 -8.13 23.27
N THR A 69 7.17 -7.21 22.72
CA THR A 69 6.85 -5.78 22.74
C THR A 69 6.39 -5.38 21.35
N ALA A 70 5.15 -4.91 21.26
CA ALA A 70 4.61 -4.34 20.04
C ALA A 70 5.04 -2.88 19.92
N PHE A 71 5.42 -2.49 18.70
CA PHE A 71 5.77 -1.13 18.33
C PHE A 71 4.83 -0.67 17.20
N ALA A 72 4.68 0.63 17.07
CA ALA A 72 3.96 1.25 15.98
C ALA A 72 4.88 2.24 15.25
N LEU A 73 4.73 2.30 13.92
CA LEU A 73 5.25 3.40 13.13
C LEU A 73 4.26 4.58 13.23
N LEU A 74 4.74 5.71 13.73
CA LEU A 74 3.95 6.90 14.03
C LEU A 74 4.47 8.07 13.18
N TRP A 75 3.57 8.95 12.72
CA TRP A 75 4.04 10.20 12.10
C TRP A 75 4.79 11.04 13.15
N SER A 76 5.89 11.64 12.75
CA SER A 76 6.63 12.57 13.60
C SER A 76 5.74 13.78 13.95
N PRO A 77 5.76 14.27 15.20
CA PRO A 77 5.06 15.49 15.59
C PRO A 77 5.46 16.72 14.78
N THR A 78 6.66 16.72 14.18
CA THR A 78 7.15 17.84 13.35
C THR A 78 6.41 17.93 12.01
N VAL A 79 6.16 16.78 11.35
CA VAL A 79 5.49 16.73 10.03
C VAL A 79 3.97 16.70 10.14
N ARG A 80 3.45 16.21 11.27
CA ARG A 80 2.01 16.18 11.56
C ARG A 80 1.74 16.83 12.92
N PRO A 81 1.75 18.17 12.98
CA PRO A 81 1.42 18.90 14.20
C PRO A 81 -0.09 18.88 14.45
N ASP A 82 -0.66 17.71 14.81
CA ASP A 82 -2.07 17.61 15.21
C ASP A 82 -2.27 18.02 16.68
N ALA A 83 -2.26 19.35 16.81
CA ALA A 83 -2.93 20.36 17.64
C ALA A 83 -3.82 20.05 18.88
N VAL A 84 -4.22 18.84 19.26
CA VAL A 84 -5.03 18.66 20.50
C VAL A 84 -4.75 17.32 21.20
N GLY A 85 -4.10 17.37 22.37
CA GLY A 85 -4.07 16.27 23.34
C GLY A 85 -2.93 15.25 23.21
N ASN A 86 -1.78 15.63 22.64
CA ASN A 86 -0.56 14.80 22.57
C ASN A 86 -0.80 13.41 21.95
N ARG A 87 -1.78 13.31 21.03
CA ARG A 87 -2.13 12.05 20.38
C ARG A 87 -1.19 11.79 19.22
N ARG A 88 -0.55 10.63 19.24
CA ARG A 88 0.28 10.15 18.13
C ARG A 88 -0.55 9.29 17.19
N HIS A 89 -0.31 9.41 15.89
CA HIS A 89 -1.09 8.76 14.85
C HIS A 89 -0.24 7.73 14.11
N ARG A 90 -0.77 6.51 13.92
CA ARG A 90 -0.10 5.45 13.15
C ARG A 90 -0.02 5.81 11.68
N VAL A 91 1.16 5.62 11.10
CA VAL A 91 1.38 5.79 9.67
C VAL A 91 0.58 4.75 8.89
N LEU A 92 -0.12 5.22 7.86
CA LEU A 92 -0.76 4.37 6.86
C LEU A 92 -0.13 4.63 5.51
N LEU A 93 0.43 3.61 4.88
CA LEU A 93 1.06 3.67 3.56
C LEU A 93 0.08 3.18 2.50
N ARG A 94 0.04 3.84 1.34
CA ARG A 94 -0.72 3.40 0.17
C ARG A 94 0.17 2.64 -0.79
N LEU A 95 -0.26 1.42 -1.12
CA LEU A 95 0.41 0.54 -2.08
C LEU A 95 -0.55 0.23 -3.23
N HIS A 96 0.02 0.02 -4.42
CA HIS A 96 -0.73 -0.32 -5.63
C HIS A 96 -0.13 -1.55 -6.29
N GLY A 97 -0.99 -2.35 -6.92
CA GLY A 97 -0.53 -3.48 -7.73
C GLY A 97 -1.66 -4.38 -8.19
N LEU A 98 -1.28 -5.42 -8.94
CA LEU A 98 -2.20 -6.45 -9.41
C LEU A 98 -2.34 -7.56 -8.36
N LEU A 99 -3.57 -7.94 -8.06
CA LEU A 99 -3.89 -8.93 -7.03
C LEU A 99 -3.50 -10.34 -7.50
N ALA A 100 -2.42 -10.92 -6.95
CA ALA A 100 -1.96 -12.26 -7.34
C ALA A 100 -2.63 -13.38 -6.54
N ALA A 101 -2.76 -13.19 -5.23
CA ALA A 101 -3.37 -14.12 -4.29
C ALA A 101 -3.92 -13.34 -3.10
N PHE A 102 -5.01 -13.82 -2.50
CA PHE A 102 -5.60 -13.14 -1.35
C PHE A 102 -6.50 -14.07 -0.54
N CYS A 103 -6.66 -13.73 0.75
CA CYS A 103 -7.68 -14.24 1.65
C CYS A 103 -8.14 -13.06 2.51
N ILE A 104 -9.30 -12.51 2.18
CA ILE A 104 -9.84 -11.27 2.77
C ILE A 104 -11.17 -11.47 3.49
N GLN A 105 -11.59 -12.73 3.68
CA GLN A 105 -12.78 -13.07 4.45
C GLN A 105 -12.62 -12.57 5.90
N PRO A 106 -13.70 -12.18 6.61
CA PRO A 106 -13.61 -11.65 7.97
C PRO A 106 -12.84 -12.55 8.94
N LEU A 107 -12.95 -13.87 8.78
CA LEU A 107 -12.26 -14.87 9.60
C LEU A 107 -10.93 -15.37 8.98
N GLY A 108 -10.50 -14.75 7.87
CA GLY A 108 -9.30 -15.13 7.13
C GLY A 108 -9.31 -16.59 6.72
N ASN A 109 -8.16 -17.25 6.84
CA ASN A 109 -8.00 -18.67 6.54
C ASN A 109 -8.31 -19.61 7.73
N TRP A 110 -9.09 -19.16 8.71
CA TRP A 110 -9.47 -19.97 9.85
C TRP A 110 -10.43 -21.10 9.46
N LYS A 111 -10.24 -22.27 10.05
CA LYS A 111 -11.00 -23.50 9.73
C LYS A 111 -12.02 -23.90 10.79
N GLY A 112 -12.24 -23.06 11.80
CA GLY A 112 -13.18 -23.35 12.91
C GLY A 112 -12.53 -23.96 14.16
N ASN A 113 -11.25 -24.36 14.12
CA ASN A 113 -10.57 -24.96 15.28
C ASN A 113 -9.91 -23.90 16.18
N THR A 114 -10.05 -24.04 17.50
CA THR A 114 -9.42 -23.13 18.49
C THR A 114 -7.90 -23.03 18.31
N GLU A 115 -7.22 -24.15 18.05
CA GLU A 115 -5.76 -24.18 17.86
C GLU A 115 -5.28 -23.41 16.62
N ASP A 116 -6.12 -23.31 15.60
CA ASP A 116 -5.81 -22.61 14.36
C ASP A 116 -6.09 -21.10 14.45
N ALA A 117 -6.86 -20.65 15.45
CA ALA A 117 -7.20 -19.22 15.62
C ALA A 117 -5.94 -18.35 15.74
N LYS A 118 -4.92 -18.80 16.49
CA LYS A 118 -3.63 -18.10 16.64
C LYS A 118 -2.84 -17.95 15.34
N ARG A 119 -3.14 -18.77 14.32
CA ARG A 119 -2.50 -18.79 13.00
C ARG A 119 -3.37 -18.20 11.90
N ALA A 120 -4.63 -17.88 12.19
CA ALA A 120 -5.54 -17.34 11.21
C ALA A 120 -5.08 -15.96 10.75
N VAL A 121 -4.97 -15.81 9.43
CA VAL A 121 -4.50 -14.60 8.79
C VAL A 121 -5.40 -14.21 7.63
N GLN A 122 -5.54 -12.91 7.46
CA GLN A 122 -5.89 -12.30 6.18
C GLN A 122 -4.59 -11.98 5.45
N TYR A 123 -4.54 -12.23 4.14
CA TYR A 123 -3.38 -11.91 3.34
C TYR A 123 -3.76 -11.36 1.97
N ILE A 124 -2.86 -10.54 1.42
CA ILE A 124 -2.94 -9.96 0.09
C ILE A 124 -1.53 -10.05 -0.51
N THR A 125 -1.41 -10.60 -1.71
CA THR A 125 -0.16 -10.60 -2.49
C THR A 125 -0.36 -9.71 -3.71
N LEU A 126 0.43 -8.64 -3.80
CA LEU A 126 0.46 -7.74 -4.96
C LEU A 126 1.68 -8.07 -5.84
N VAL A 127 1.53 -7.89 -7.14
CA VAL A 127 2.60 -8.04 -8.14
C VAL A 127 2.53 -6.92 -9.18
N GLY A 128 3.65 -6.65 -9.85
CA GLY A 128 3.74 -5.64 -10.92
C GLY A 128 3.32 -6.11 -12.32
N GLN A 129 3.41 -7.41 -12.63
CA GLN A 129 3.20 -8.01 -13.97
C GLN A 129 3.79 -7.18 -15.14
N GLY A 130 5.09 -6.89 -15.08
CA GLY A 130 5.78 -6.13 -16.14
C GLY A 130 5.80 -4.61 -15.93
N CYS A 131 5.09 -4.09 -14.93
CA CYS A 131 5.14 -2.67 -14.54
C CYS A 131 6.20 -2.42 -13.45
N ASN A 132 7.40 -2.99 -13.61
CA ASN A 132 8.43 -2.98 -12.56
C ASN A 132 8.86 -1.56 -12.16
N ALA A 133 8.92 -0.63 -13.11
CA ALA A 133 9.26 0.77 -12.86
C ALA A 133 8.33 1.46 -11.84
N ALA A 134 7.07 1.02 -11.72
CA ALA A 134 6.12 1.52 -10.73
C ALA A 134 6.03 0.63 -9.48
N PHE A 135 6.36 -0.65 -9.61
CA PHE A 135 6.17 -1.64 -8.54
C PHE A 135 7.41 -1.80 -7.63
N GLU A 136 8.61 -1.90 -8.21
CA GLU A 136 9.86 -2.10 -7.45
C GLU A 136 10.14 -0.95 -6.46
N PRO A 137 9.94 0.34 -6.82
CA PRO A 137 10.14 1.43 -5.86
C PRO A 137 9.22 1.36 -4.63
N GLN A 138 8.05 0.69 -4.73
CA GLN A 138 7.20 0.46 -3.56
C GLN A 138 7.82 -0.56 -2.60
N ILE A 139 8.52 -1.56 -3.13
CA ILE A 139 9.23 -2.56 -2.33
C ILE A 139 10.43 -1.90 -1.64
N GLU A 140 11.16 -1.06 -2.36
CA GLU A 140 12.28 -0.26 -1.82
C GLU A 140 11.81 0.69 -0.71
N ALA A 141 10.69 1.37 -0.91
CA ALA A 141 10.04 2.19 0.10
C ALA A 141 9.75 1.41 1.40
N LEU A 142 9.16 0.21 1.30
CA LEU A 142 8.93 -0.64 2.47
C LEU A 142 10.24 -1.17 3.09
N GLN A 143 11.26 -1.42 2.28
CA GLN A 143 12.59 -1.81 2.77
C GLN A 143 13.25 -0.67 3.55
N ALA A 144 13.06 0.58 3.11
CA ALA A 144 13.54 1.77 3.83
C ALA A 144 12.84 1.92 5.19
N VAL A 145 11.52 1.66 5.26
CA VAL A 145 10.79 1.60 6.53
C VAL A 145 11.30 0.47 7.42
N ASP A 146 11.60 -0.72 6.87
CA ASP A 146 12.18 -1.81 7.65
C ASP A 146 13.56 -1.42 8.25
N ASN A 147 14.39 -0.71 7.46
CA ASN A 147 15.68 -0.18 7.91
C ASN A 147 15.49 0.86 9.04
N LEU A 148 14.51 1.76 8.91
CA LEU A 148 14.14 2.74 9.93
C LEU A 148 13.78 2.04 11.25
N VAL A 149 12.93 1.03 11.20
CA VAL A 149 12.53 0.25 12.38
C VAL A 149 13.73 -0.45 13.03
N HIS A 150 14.61 -1.06 12.24
CA HIS A 150 15.83 -1.68 12.75
C HIS A 150 16.74 -0.67 13.45
N HIS A 151 16.91 0.51 12.84
CA HIS A 151 17.70 1.61 13.39
C HIS A 151 17.15 2.09 14.73
N PHE A 152 15.86 2.43 14.80
CA PHE A 152 15.20 2.89 16.02
C PHE A 152 15.25 1.85 17.16
N LEU A 153 15.11 0.57 16.83
CA LEU A 153 15.18 -0.51 17.81
C LEU A 153 16.60 -0.95 18.17
N ARG A 154 17.63 -0.31 17.58
CA ARG A 154 19.06 -0.60 17.76
C ARG A 154 19.38 -2.08 17.58
N LEU A 155 18.76 -2.70 16.58
CA LEU A 155 18.95 -4.13 16.32
C LEU A 155 20.23 -4.34 15.51
N PRO A 156 21.04 -5.35 15.84
CA PRO A 156 22.21 -5.68 15.04
C PRO A 156 21.77 -6.28 13.69
N GLY A 157 22.49 -5.93 12.63
CA GLY A 157 22.31 -6.49 11.29
C GLY A 157 21.25 -5.77 10.45
N THR A 158 21.18 -6.17 9.18
CA THR A 158 20.20 -5.64 8.22
C THR A 158 18.88 -6.41 8.31
N PRO A 159 17.73 -5.74 8.08
CA PRO A 159 16.46 -6.43 7.92
C PRO A 159 16.53 -7.45 6.78
N ALA A 160 15.69 -8.48 6.87
CA ALA A 160 15.56 -9.46 5.79
C ALA A 160 15.14 -8.75 4.50
N GLN A 161 15.82 -9.06 3.39
CA GLN A 161 15.49 -8.50 2.10
C GLN A 161 14.11 -8.98 1.64
N ARG A 162 13.27 -8.04 1.22
CA ARG A 162 11.96 -8.37 0.65
C ARG A 162 12.09 -9.00 -0.73
N SER A 163 11.11 -9.83 -1.11
CA SER A 163 11.00 -10.30 -2.49
C SER A 163 10.80 -9.11 -3.42
N GLN A 164 11.62 -9.02 -4.46
CA GLN A 164 11.53 -7.95 -5.47
C GLN A 164 10.34 -8.13 -6.44
N THR A 165 9.70 -9.31 -6.44
CA THR A 165 8.66 -9.63 -7.43
C THR A 165 7.24 -9.57 -6.85
N ALA A 166 7.11 -9.60 -5.52
CA ALA A 166 5.81 -9.66 -4.86
C ALA A 166 5.81 -8.97 -3.49
N LEU A 167 4.76 -8.20 -3.23
CA LEU A 167 4.47 -7.63 -1.91
C LEU A 167 3.48 -8.53 -1.18
N ASN A 168 3.95 -9.19 -0.13
CA ASN A 168 3.12 -10.03 0.73
C ASN A 168 2.67 -9.24 1.96
N LEU A 169 1.39 -8.90 1.97
CA LEU A 169 0.73 -8.17 3.03
C LEU A 169 -0.06 -9.17 3.87
N ARG A 170 0.07 -9.11 5.19
CA ARG A 170 -0.57 -10.08 6.09
C ARG A 170 -0.97 -9.44 7.40
N ARG A 171 -2.08 -9.91 7.95
CA ARG A 171 -2.58 -9.49 9.26
C ARG A 171 -3.23 -10.67 9.97
N ARG A 172 -3.05 -10.75 11.29
CA ARG A 172 -3.78 -11.72 12.12
C ARG A 172 -5.24 -11.34 12.25
N VAL A 173 -6.11 -12.34 12.12
CA VAL A 173 -7.56 -12.18 12.31
C VAL A 173 -7.90 -12.03 13.78
N PHE A 174 -7.37 -12.95 14.58
CA PHE A 174 -7.69 -13.04 16.01
C PHE A 174 -6.60 -12.41 16.86
N THR A 175 -7.04 -11.70 17.90
CA THR A 175 -6.20 -11.27 19.02
C THR A 175 -6.64 -12.03 20.26
N ARG A 176 -5.67 -12.36 21.12
CA ARG A 176 -5.98 -13.04 22.38
C ARG A 176 -6.67 -12.05 23.31
N VAL A 177 -7.77 -12.47 23.92
CA VAL A 177 -8.49 -11.68 24.92
C VAL A 177 -7.58 -11.50 26.14
N ASN A 178 -7.38 -10.25 26.55
CA ASN A 178 -6.67 -9.94 27.78
C ASN A 178 -7.69 -9.59 28.87
N LEU A 179 -7.86 -10.50 29.83
CA LEU A 179 -8.81 -10.34 30.95
C LEU A 179 -8.55 -9.11 31.82
N THR A 180 -7.34 -8.52 31.74
CA THR A 180 -6.97 -7.32 32.50
C THR A 180 -7.12 -6.02 31.73
N ALA A 181 -7.33 -6.09 30.41
CA ALA A 181 -7.49 -4.90 29.58
C ALA A 181 -8.95 -4.42 29.59
N ALA A 182 -9.15 -3.12 29.34
CA ALA A 182 -10.49 -2.59 29.14
C ALA A 182 -11.17 -3.31 27.96
N PRO A 183 -12.48 -3.61 28.03
CA PRO A 183 -13.19 -4.28 26.95
C PRO A 183 -13.05 -3.48 25.66
N GLN A 184 -12.54 -4.10 24.60
CA GLN A 184 -12.59 -3.52 23.27
C GLN A 184 -13.96 -3.78 22.67
N LEU A 185 -14.52 -2.78 21.97
CA LEU A 185 -15.78 -2.98 21.25
C LEU A 185 -15.58 -4.07 20.19
N PRO A 186 -16.38 -5.14 20.21
CA PRO A 186 -16.24 -6.22 19.24
C PRO A 186 -16.53 -5.70 17.84
N VAL A 187 -15.75 -6.19 16.88
CA VAL A 187 -15.98 -5.91 15.47
C VAL A 187 -17.34 -6.47 15.05
N ALA A 188 -18.12 -5.67 14.32
CA ALA A 188 -19.41 -6.11 13.78
C ALA A 188 -19.22 -7.21 12.72
N LEU A 189 -19.51 -8.45 13.13
CA LEU A 189 -19.58 -9.64 12.28
C LEU A 189 -21.02 -9.90 11.81
N ASN A 190 -21.17 -10.55 10.65
CA ASN A 190 -22.46 -11.10 10.25
C ASN A 190 -22.84 -12.27 11.18
N GLU A 191 -24.07 -12.76 11.07
CA GLU A 191 -24.57 -13.82 11.96
C GLU A 191 -23.76 -15.11 11.86
N ALA A 192 -23.46 -15.56 10.64
CA ALA A 192 -22.70 -16.80 10.42
C ALA A 192 -21.30 -16.75 11.03
N ASP A 193 -20.56 -15.65 10.81
CA ASP A 193 -19.22 -15.45 11.37
C ASP A 193 -19.27 -15.33 12.90
N ARG A 194 -20.33 -14.72 13.45
CA ARG A 194 -20.52 -14.61 14.90
C ARG A 194 -20.74 -15.98 15.53
N SER A 195 -21.67 -16.78 15.00
CA SER A 195 -21.91 -18.15 15.48
C SER A 195 -20.65 -19.01 15.37
N ALA A 196 -19.84 -18.80 14.33
CA ALA A 196 -18.58 -19.52 14.17
C ALA A 196 -17.55 -19.16 15.25
N VAL A 197 -17.46 -17.89 15.65
CA VAL A 197 -16.47 -17.40 16.64
C VAL A 197 -16.93 -17.61 18.10
N GLU A 198 -18.23 -17.76 18.35
CA GLU A 198 -18.82 -17.95 19.68
C GLU A 198 -18.08 -18.98 20.56
N PRO A 199 -17.66 -20.17 20.07
CA PRO A 199 -16.97 -21.16 20.90
C PRO A 199 -15.59 -20.71 21.41
N ILE A 200 -14.94 -19.77 20.72
CA ILE A 200 -13.56 -19.33 21.03
C ILE A 200 -13.51 -17.90 21.59
N GLN A 201 -14.63 -17.19 21.67
CA GLN A 201 -14.68 -15.76 22.03
C GLN A 201 -14.12 -15.42 23.41
N HIS A 202 -14.06 -16.41 24.32
CA HIS A 202 -13.51 -16.27 25.66
C HIS A 202 -11.97 -16.20 25.66
N GLU A 203 -11.31 -16.73 24.62
CA GLU A 203 -9.84 -16.68 24.48
C GLU A 203 -9.39 -15.81 23.30
N TRP A 204 -10.18 -15.78 22.22
CA TRP A 204 -9.83 -15.14 20.96
C TRP A 204 -10.96 -14.23 20.48
N GLN A 205 -10.63 -12.99 20.13
CA GLN A 205 -11.59 -12.04 19.55
C GLN A 205 -11.12 -11.59 18.18
N VAL A 206 -12.08 -11.28 17.30
CA VAL A 206 -11.78 -10.62 16.01
C VAL A 206 -11.50 -9.16 16.30
N GLY A 207 -10.21 -8.79 16.26
CA GLY A 207 -9.76 -7.44 16.63
C GLY A 207 -9.94 -6.40 15.51
N HIS A 208 -10.23 -6.84 14.28
CA HIS A 208 -10.35 -5.93 13.14
C HIS A 208 -11.19 -6.52 11.99
N ARG A 209 -11.75 -5.64 11.15
CA ARG A 209 -12.33 -5.97 9.85
C ARG A 209 -11.66 -5.17 8.75
N LEU A 210 -11.13 -5.85 7.74
CA LEU A 210 -10.59 -5.21 6.55
C LEU A 210 -11.67 -4.39 5.84
N SER A 211 -11.42 -3.09 5.65
CA SER A 211 -12.30 -2.22 4.88
C SER A 211 -12.17 -2.56 3.40
N LEU A 212 -13.27 -2.91 2.77
CA LEU A 212 -13.31 -3.30 1.35
C LEU A 212 -14.08 -2.24 0.55
N GLY A 213 -13.45 -1.75 -0.50
CA GLY A 213 -13.99 -0.74 -1.40
C GLY A 213 -13.90 -1.12 -2.87
N MET A 214 -14.75 -0.56 -3.70
CA MET A 214 -14.69 -0.65 -5.14
C MET A 214 -14.98 0.71 -5.77
N GLN A 215 -14.11 1.13 -6.67
CA GLN A 215 -14.32 2.31 -7.49
C GLN A 215 -15.44 2.05 -8.52
N ARG A 216 -16.34 3.02 -8.67
CA ARG A 216 -17.35 3.06 -9.72
C ARG A 216 -16.84 3.87 -10.92
N PRO A 217 -17.47 3.77 -12.10
CA PRO A 217 -17.07 4.54 -13.28
C PRO A 217 -17.04 6.06 -13.07
N ASN A 218 -17.85 6.59 -12.14
CA ASN A 218 -17.85 8.00 -11.75
C ASN A 218 -16.73 8.38 -10.76
N GLY A 219 -15.78 7.47 -10.49
CA GLY A 219 -14.68 7.66 -9.54
C GLY A 219 -15.04 7.51 -8.06
N GLN A 220 -16.32 7.41 -7.69
CA GLN A 220 -16.70 7.21 -6.29
C GLN A 220 -16.31 5.81 -5.80
N VAL A 221 -15.71 5.73 -4.62
CA VAL A 221 -15.47 4.47 -3.91
C VAL A 221 -16.71 4.11 -3.09
N ARG A 222 -17.22 2.88 -3.27
CA ARG A 222 -18.32 2.32 -2.48
C ARG A 222 -17.84 1.09 -1.73
N ARG A 223 -18.44 0.84 -0.56
CA ARG A 223 -18.21 -0.39 0.20
C ARG A 223 -18.48 -1.61 -0.68
N ALA A 224 -17.59 -2.59 -0.63
CA ALA A 224 -17.69 -3.84 -1.37
C ALA A 224 -17.72 -5.05 -0.42
N SER A 225 -18.17 -6.19 -0.95
CA SER A 225 -17.95 -7.49 -0.34
C SER A 225 -16.69 -8.14 -0.91
N GLU A 226 -16.18 -9.15 -0.21
CA GLU A 226 -15.03 -9.96 -0.60
C GLU A 226 -15.19 -10.61 -1.99
N PHE A 227 -16.43 -10.90 -2.42
CA PHE A 227 -16.74 -11.52 -3.71
C PHE A 227 -16.48 -10.63 -4.92
N VAL A 228 -16.30 -9.32 -4.70
CA VAL A 228 -16.02 -8.36 -5.79
C VAL A 228 -14.57 -8.46 -6.26
N PHE A 229 -13.67 -8.99 -5.45
CA PHE A 229 -12.24 -9.05 -5.76
C PHE A 229 -11.90 -10.35 -6.48
N ALA A 230 -11.06 -10.25 -7.50
CA ALA A 230 -10.57 -11.37 -8.28
C ALA A 230 -9.07 -11.26 -8.55
N LYS A 231 -8.44 -12.40 -8.84
CA LYS A 231 -7.04 -12.43 -9.25
C LYS A 231 -6.86 -11.60 -10.52
N GLY A 232 -5.86 -10.73 -10.51
CA GLY A 232 -5.52 -9.81 -11.60
C GLY A 232 -6.20 -8.46 -11.49
N ASP A 233 -7.12 -8.24 -10.54
CA ASP A 233 -7.66 -6.90 -10.27
C ASP A 233 -6.52 -5.94 -9.91
N PHE A 234 -6.61 -4.70 -10.40
CA PHE A 234 -5.71 -3.64 -9.98
C PHE A 234 -6.28 -2.94 -8.74
N VAL A 235 -5.52 -2.93 -7.67
CA VAL A 235 -6.00 -2.51 -6.35
C VAL A 235 -5.10 -1.46 -5.73
N GLU A 236 -5.70 -0.61 -4.89
CA GLU A 236 -5.02 0.19 -3.88
C GLU A 236 -5.19 -0.49 -2.52
N VAL A 237 -4.12 -0.57 -1.74
CA VAL A 237 -4.12 -1.16 -0.40
C VAL A 237 -3.53 -0.15 0.58
N ALA A 238 -4.29 0.20 1.61
CA ALA A 238 -3.77 0.94 2.75
C ALA A 238 -3.22 -0.04 3.79
N VAL A 239 -1.96 0.12 4.19
CA VAL A 239 -1.28 -0.75 5.14
C VAL A 239 -0.65 0.05 6.27
N PHE A 240 -0.46 -0.58 7.43
CA PHE A 240 0.44 -0.09 8.48
C PHE A 240 1.49 -1.15 8.82
N ALA A 241 2.60 -0.74 9.42
CA ALA A 241 3.62 -1.64 9.94
C ALA A 241 3.17 -2.24 11.29
N ASP A 242 2.96 -3.55 11.33
CA ASP A 242 2.80 -4.36 12.53
C ASP A 242 4.19 -4.85 12.97
N ILE A 243 4.74 -4.21 14.00
CA ILE A 243 6.13 -4.36 14.44
C ILE A 243 6.14 -5.11 15.78
N LEU A 244 6.74 -6.30 15.79
CA LEU A 244 6.86 -7.12 17.00
C LEU A 244 8.31 -7.39 17.31
N SER A 245 8.78 -6.91 18.47
CA SER A 245 10.10 -7.26 18.98
C SER A 245 10.01 -8.37 20.03
N TYR A 246 10.92 -9.34 19.95
CA TYR A 246 10.96 -10.48 20.86
C TYR A 246 12.38 -11.00 21.04
N TRP A 247 12.60 -11.72 22.15
CA TRP A 247 13.84 -12.45 22.37
C TRP A 247 13.77 -13.82 21.70
N ASP A 248 14.72 -14.12 20.83
CA ASP A 248 14.82 -15.44 20.21
C ASP A 248 15.66 -16.37 21.11
N PRO A 249 15.06 -17.42 21.71
CA PRO A 249 15.80 -18.31 22.60
C PRO A 249 16.89 -19.12 21.89
N LYS A 250 16.78 -19.34 20.57
CA LYS A 250 17.77 -20.11 19.80
C LYS A 250 19.02 -19.28 19.53
N SER A 251 18.85 -18.07 19.02
CA SER A 251 19.99 -17.19 18.72
C SER A 251 20.46 -16.36 19.91
N ARG A 252 19.70 -16.35 21.03
CA ARG A 252 19.94 -15.48 22.19
C ARG A 252 20.12 -14.02 21.78
N GLN A 253 19.29 -13.56 20.86
CA GLN A 253 19.32 -12.20 20.34
C GLN A 253 17.90 -11.65 20.27
N ARG A 254 17.80 -10.33 20.41
CA ARG A 254 16.56 -9.61 20.15
C ARG A 254 16.32 -9.61 18.63
N ARG A 255 15.12 -10.02 18.22
CA ARG A 255 14.65 -9.99 16.84
C ARG A 255 13.44 -9.07 16.71
N VAL A 256 13.18 -8.67 15.48
CA VAL A 256 11.94 -7.98 15.10
C VAL A 256 11.30 -8.70 13.94
N ASP A 257 9.98 -8.85 14.01
CA ASP A 257 9.13 -9.27 12.90
C ASP A 257 8.33 -8.04 12.46
N ILE A 258 8.54 -7.62 11.21
CA ILE A 258 7.85 -6.48 10.60
C ILE A 258 6.92 -7.00 9.53
N GLN A 259 5.63 -6.84 9.75
CA GLN A 259 4.59 -7.23 8.81
C GLN A 259 3.83 -5.99 8.35
N TYR A 260 3.41 -5.95 7.09
CA TYR A 260 2.51 -4.90 6.61
C TYR A 260 1.09 -5.41 6.64
N ALA A 261 0.34 -4.90 7.61
CA ALA A 261 -1.03 -5.30 7.90
C ALA A 261 -1.99 -4.47 7.05
N PRO A 262 -2.78 -5.08 6.15
CA PRO A 262 -3.79 -4.34 5.41
C PRO A 262 -4.90 -3.83 6.33
N GLN A 263 -5.30 -2.60 6.08
CA GLN A 263 -6.40 -1.91 6.75
C GLN A 263 -7.54 -1.61 5.78
N GLU A 264 -7.22 -1.28 4.54
CA GLU A 264 -8.20 -1.03 3.48
C GLU A 264 -7.71 -1.63 2.16
N LEU A 265 -8.64 -2.19 1.39
CA LEU A 265 -8.41 -2.72 0.05
C LEU A 265 -9.49 -2.17 -0.89
N ILE A 266 -9.06 -1.41 -1.90
CA ILE A 266 -9.94 -0.77 -2.89
C ILE A 266 -9.65 -1.35 -4.27
N ARG A 267 -10.66 -1.91 -4.93
CA ARG A 267 -10.57 -2.29 -6.34
C ARG A 267 -10.70 -1.04 -7.21
N LEU A 268 -9.62 -0.66 -7.89
CA LEU A 268 -9.61 0.46 -8.83
C LEU A 268 -10.06 0.03 -10.21
N TRP A 269 -9.55 -1.12 -10.69
CA TRP A 269 -9.88 -1.69 -12.00
C TRP A 269 -10.07 -3.20 -11.87
N SER A 270 -11.07 -3.74 -12.57
CA SER A 270 -11.17 -5.20 -12.71
C SER A 270 -9.99 -5.75 -13.52
N ALA A 271 -9.70 -7.04 -13.38
CA ALA A 271 -8.62 -7.69 -14.12
C ALA A 271 -8.73 -7.49 -15.65
N ARG A 272 -9.95 -7.45 -16.19
CA ARG A 272 -10.20 -7.20 -17.61
C ARG A 272 -9.83 -5.77 -18.00
N GLU A 273 -10.33 -4.79 -17.26
CA GLU A 273 -10.07 -3.36 -17.53
C GLU A 273 -8.58 -3.02 -17.37
N ALA A 274 -7.94 -3.55 -16.33
CA ALA A 274 -6.51 -3.38 -16.10
C ALA A 274 -5.69 -3.91 -17.28
N ARG A 275 -6.00 -5.12 -17.78
CA ARG A 275 -5.34 -5.69 -18.96
C ARG A 275 -5.55 -4.84 -20.21
N THR A 276 -6.77 -4.38 -20.47
CA THR A 276 -7.06 -3.51 -21.63
C THR A 276 -6.20 -2.25 -21.58
N LYS A 277 -6.15 -1.56 -20.44
CA LYS A 277 -5.32 -0.37 -20.25
C LYS A 277 -3.82 -0.62 -20.44
N LEU A 278 -3.33 -1.76 -19.96
CA LEU A 278 -1.93 -2.15 -20.16
C LEU A 278 -1.61 -2.38 -21.64
N LEU A 279 -2.50 -3.04 -22.38
CA LEU A 279 -2.32 -3.29 -23.81
C LEU A 279 -2.40 -2.01 -24.64
N GLU A 280 -3.33 -1.10 -24.34
CA GLU A 280 -3.44 0.21 -24.99
C GLU A 280 -2.14 1.02 -24.83
N ASN A 281 -1.55 1.01 -23.63
CA ASN A 281 -0.30 1.71 -23.37
C ASN A 281 0.87 1.17 -24.20
N VAL A 282 0.94 -0.15 -24.43
CA VAL A 282 1.98 -0.76 -25.28
C VAL A 282 1.83 -0.32 -26.74
N HIS A 283 0.60 -0.25 -27.26
CA HIS A 283 0.36 0.22 -28.63
C HIS A 283 0.71 1.70 -28.80
N ASN A 284 0.33 2.54 -27.83
CA ASN A 284 0.67 3.97 -27.85
C ASN A 284 2.17 4.21 -27.73
N ALA A 285 2.87 3.43 -26.90
CA ALA A 285 4.32 3.50 -26.80
C ALA A 285 4.99 3.10 -28.11
N ALA A 286 4.53 2.04 -28.77
CA ALA A 286 5.07 1.60 -30.07
C ALA A 286 4.81 2.61 -31.20
N ALA A 287 3.64 3.27 -31.21
CA ALA A 287 3.30 4.28 -32.21
C ALA A 287 4.12 5.57 -32.07
N ASN A 288 4.52 5.93 -30.85
CA ASN A 288 5.31 7.14 -30.58
C ASN A 288 6.82 6.93 -30.79
N VAL A 289 7.28 5.70 -30.98
CA VAL A 289 8.63 5.42 -31.49
C VAL A 289 8.56 5.59 -33.00
N ALA A 290 8.67 6.84 -33.46
CA ALA A 290 8.87 7.13 -34.88
C ALA A 290 10.06 6.31 -35.42
N PRO A 291 10.04 5.84 -36.68
CA PRO A 291 11.16 5.12 -37.26
C PRO A 291 12.39 6.03 -37.21
N GLU A 292 13.46 5.55 -36.59
CA GLU A 292 14.74 6.26 -36.47
C GLU A 292 15.16 6.82 -37.84
N THR A 293 14.97 8.11 -38.08
CA THR A 293 15.74 8.84 -39.06
C THR A 293 17.18 8.83 -38.58
N ASN A 294 18.04 8.12 -39.31
CA ASN A 294 19.50 8.11 -39.17
C ASN A 294 20.04 9.49 -38.74
N ILE A 295 20.46 9.61 -37.48
CA ILE A 295 21.19 10.77 -36.99
C ILE A 295 22.65 10.58 -37.40
N VAL A 296 23.03 11.27 -38.47
CA VAL A 296 24.41 11.62 -38.79
C VAL A 296 24.94 12.51 -37.66
N MET A 297 26.08 12.14 -37.06
CA MET A 297 26.82 13.03 -36.17
C MET A 297 27.24 14.30 -36.94
N MET A 298 26.87 15.49 -36.47
CA MET A 298 27.65 16.71 -36.73
C MET A 298 27.59 17.72 -35.57
N ASN A 299 28.72 18.40 -35.45
CA ASN A 299 29.15 19.36 -34.43
C ASN A 299 28.50 20.75 -34.57
N THR A 300 28.33 21.42 -33.42
CA THR A 300 28.49 22.87 -33.10
C THR A 300 27.68 23.99 -33.82
N ALA A 301 27.28 24.95 -32.96
CA ALA A 301 27.16 26.42 -33.16
C ALA A 301 25.81 27.06 -33.56
N TYR A 302 25.53 28.20 -32.92
CA TYR A 302 24.37 29.10 -33.04
C TYR A 302 24.25 29.81 -34.41
N ASN A 303 23.01 30.05 -34.88
CA ASN A 303 22.43 31.32 -35.39
C ASN A 303 21.11 31.03 -36.14
N LEU A 304 19.97 31.62 -35.75
CA LEU A 304 19.42 32.94 -36.14
C LEU A 304 18.84 33.00 -37.57
N ASP A 305 17.56 33.38 -37.58
CA ASP A 305 16.79 34.11 -38.61
C ASP A 305 16.24 33.42 -39.86
N GLY A 306 15.02 33.85 -40.22
CA GLY A 306 14.33 33.68 -41.51
C GLY A 306 12.97 32.98 -41.35
N GLU A 307 11.88 33.68 -41.00
CA GLU A 307 10.95 34.35 -41.94
C GLU A 307 10.45 33.47 -43.09
N GLY A 308 9.12 33.36 -43.23
CA GLY A 308 8.50 32.84 -44.44
C GLY A 308 7.07 32.34 -44.29
N ASP A 309 6.14 33.28 -44.33
CA ASP A 309 4.74 33.25 -44.78
C ASP A 309 4.15 32.00 -45.48
N GLY A 310 2.81 31.89 -45.37
CA GLY A 310 1.95 31.30 -46.40
C GLY A 310 0.95 30.29 -45.86
N ASN A 311 -0.14 30.70 -45.23
CA ASN A 311 -1.45 31.00 -45.83
C ASN A 311 -2.23 29.77 -46.34
N ASP A 312 -3.44 29.63 -45.76
CA ASP A 312 -4.69 29.10 -46.29
C ASP A 312 -4.76 27.69 -46.93
N ASP A 313 -5.59 26.83 -46.32
CA ASP A 313 -6.83 26.43 -46.99
C ASP A 313 -7.83 25.77 -46.03
N VAL A 314 -9.01 26.40 -45.98
CA VAL A 314 -10.26 25.88 -45.41
C VAL A 314 -10.99 25.11 -46.52
N PRO A 315 -11.72 24.04 -46.18
CA PRO A 315 -13.06 23.95 -46.77
C PRO A 315 -14.15 23.68 -45.72
N ASP A 316 -15.14 24.56 -45.80
CA ASP A 316 -16.53 24.39 -45.39
C ASP A 316 -17.16 23.12 -45.98
N MET A 317 -18.01 22.43 -45.21
CA MET A 317 -19.46 22.39 -45.45
C MET A 317 -20.20 21.23 -44.74
N GLN A 318 -21.25 21.65 -44.04
CA GLN A 318 -22.64 21.16 -44.09
C GLN A 318 -23.08 19.84 -43.42
N TYR A 319 -23.80 20.04 -42.31
CA TYR A 319 -25.18 19.62 -42.02
C TYR A 319 -25.80 18.44 -42.78
N LEU A 320 -26.32 17.47 -42.00
CA LEU A 320 -27.61 16.74 -42.09
C LEU A 320 -27.76 16.06 -40.70
N GLY A 321 -28.82 16.15 -39.90
CA GLY A 321 -30.21 16.48 -40.16
C GLY A 321 -31.06 15.22 -40.33
N VAL A 322 -31.34 14.50 -39.24
CA VAL A 322 -32.59 13.73 -38.95
C VAL A 322 -32.73 13.57 -37.43
#